data_AF-A0A221MBV0-F1
#
_entry.id   AF-A0A221MBV0-F1
#
_cell.length_a   1.000
_cell.length_b   1.000
_cell.length_c   1.000
_cell.angle_alpha   90.00
_cell.angle_beta   90.00
_cell.angle_gamma   90.00
#
_symmetry.space_group_name_H-M   'P 1'
#
loop_
_entity.id
_entity.type
_entity.pdbx_description
1 polymer ?
#
loop_
_entity_poly.entity_id
_entity_poly.type
_entity_poly.pdbx_seq_one_letter_code
_entity_poly.pdbx_strand_id
1 'polypeptide(L)'
;MNVGSSMDNYENINTYGEQLTLPDVFQKVGYAHNSTLQTISINKEKVQKDFKQYHEKSIQFREHFDHYIDEFEQKRYMSPVELLVCTHYRDIDYLFNELIERIGQFNDELSQVNEWKYCRCYGHKNIKHLLVKRHLYQNSHEQFFHGNAVIDVMSMIKYHAMFFEWQDTELTEYFSFYLKANQLEQVEMYLLGIYLLDPTDYFEAVEDYATKTNKKSMMEHIIILKRTHRFLLQMLSWTKKSLVIEKDDTD
;
A
#
# COMPACT_ATOMS: atom_id res chain seq x y z
N MET A 1 55.07 -4.42 10.02
CA MET A 1 54.97 -3.67 8.75
C MET A 1 53.57 -3.91 8.19
N ASN A 2 52.85 -2.82 7.89
CA ASN A 2 51.51 -2.72 7.25
C ASN A 2 51.29 -3.76 6.13
N VAL A 3 50.15 -4.47 6.03
CA VAL A 3 48.75 -4.08 5.75
C VAL A 3 48.54 -3.33 4.42
N GLY A 4 47.86 -3.99 3.50
CA GLY A 4 47.16 -3.42 2.32
C GLY A 4 46.15 -4.48 1.86
N SER A 5 44.90 -4.44 2.31
CA SER A 5 43.78 -3.60 1.84
C SER A 5 43.30 -3.99 0.44
N SER A 6 42.23 -4.78 0.40
CA SER A 6 41.27 -4.82 -0.71
C SER A 6 39.90 -4.81 -0.07
N MET A 7 39.46 -3.60 0.26
CA MET A 7 38.16 -3.30 0.84
C MET A 7 37.75 -1.92 0.31
N ASP A 8 37.60 -1.83 -1.02
CA ASP A 8 37.15 -0.61 -1.69
C ASP A 8 36.00 -0.96 -2.64
N ASN A 9 34.78 -0.67 -2.17
CA ASN A 9 33.68 -0.04 -2.91
C ASN A 9 32.38 -0.03 -2.08
N TYR A 10 32.46 0.51 -0.86
CA TYR A 10 31.28 1.04 -0.17
C TYR A 10 31.47 2.55 -0.09
N GLU A 11 31.13 3.26 -1.17
CA GLU A 11 31.01 4.71 -1.11
C GLU A 11 29.86 5.08 -0.18
N ASN A 12 30.23 5.57 1.01
CA ASN A 12 29.52 6.52 1.87
C ASN A 12 27.99 6.62 1.71
N ILE A 13 27.23 5.77 2.41
CA ILE A 13 25.86 6.11 2.83
C ILE A 13 25.97 6.99 4.09
N ASN A 14 26.46 8.22 3.93
CA ASN A 14 26.53 9.21 5.00
C ASN A 14 25.82 10.50 4.54
N THR A 15 24.48 10.47 4.53
CA THR A 15 23.63 11.63 4.19
C THR A 15 22.82 12.07 5.40
N TYR A 16 23.50 12.33 6.52
CA TYR A 16 22.86 12.89 7.71
C TYR A 16 22.74 14.42 7.53
N GLY A 17 21.49 14.93 7.51
CA GLY A 17 21.20 16.36 7.44
C GLY A 17 20.95 16.93 6.02
N GLU A 18 21.07 16.12 4.96
CA GLU A 18 20.68 16.53 3.62
C GLU A 18 19.16 16.42 3.42
N GLN A 19 18.54 17.48 2.91
CA GLN A 19 17.11 17.47 2.57
C GLN A 19 16.92 16.65 1.29
N LEU A 20 16.32 15.48 1.44
CA LEU A 20 16.10 14.55 0.33
C LEU A 20 14.92 14.97 -0.55
N THR A 21 15.02 14.74 -1.85
CA THR A 21 13.83 14.76 -2.72
C THR A 21 13.01 13.48 -2.50
N LEU A 22 11.74 13.45 -2.94
CA LEU A 22 10.93 12.23 -2.87
C LEU A 22 11.56 11.06 -3.68
N PRO A 23 12.05 11.25 -4.91
CA PRO A 23 12.83 10.24 -5.62
C PRO A 23 13.99 9.66 -4.78
N ASP A 24 14.78 10.53 -4.12
CA ASP A 24 15.91 10.09 -3.30
C ASP A 24 15.45 9.23 -2.12
N VAL A 25 14.31 9.56 -1.52
CA VAL A 25 13.72 8.76 -0.43
C VAL A 25 13.34 7.37 -0.93
N PHE A 26 12.63 7.27 -2.07
CA PHE A 26 12.27 5.98 -2.69
C PHE A 26 13.52 5.15 -3.01
N GLN A 27 14.53 5.77 -3.62
CA GLN A 27 15.76 5.09 -3.98
C GLN A 27 16.53 4.59 -2.74
N LYS A 28 16.67 5.42 -1.71
CA LYS A 28 17.41 5.07 -0.47
C LYS A 28 16.72 3.97 0.32
N VAL A 29 15.39 3.98 0.40
CA VAL A 29 14.63 2.88 1.01
C VAL A 29 14.84 1.59 0.21
N GLY A 30 14.85 1.67 -1.13
CA GLY A 30 15.21 0.54 -2.00
C GLY A 30 16.60 -0.03 -1.67
N TYR A 31 17.64 0.80 -1.62
CA TYR A 31 18.98 0.35 -1.25
C TYR A 31 19.04 -0.28 0.15
N ALA A 32 18.31 0.28 1.13
CA ALA A 32 18.25 -0.27 2.48
C ALA A 32 17.57 -1.65 2.52
N HIS A 33 16.49 -1.84 1.77
CA HIS A 33 15.84 -3.14 1.63
C HIS A 33 16.76 -4.16 0.95
N ASN A 34 17.37 -3.80 -0.18
CA ASN A 34 18.25 -4.69 -0.93
C ASN A 34 19.49 -5.10 -0.11
N SER A 35 20.09 -4.17 0.63
CA SER A 35 21.28 -4.44 1.47
C SER A 35 20.99 -5.31 2.70
N THR A 36 19.73 -5.44 3.10
CA THR A 36 19.30 -6.27 4.23
C THR A 36 18.45 -7.47 3.81
N LEU A 37 18.43 -7.74 2.50
CA LEU A 37 17.61 -8.79 1.90
C LEU A 37 18.08 -10.18 2.38
N GLN A 38 17.12 -10.97 2.80
CA GLN A 38 17.26 -12.37 3.17
C GLN A 38 16.14 -13.16 2.53
N THR A 39 16.49 -14.35 2.03
CA THR A 39 15.53 -15.28 1.46
C THR A 39 15.21 -16.36 2.48
N ILE A 40 13.94 -16.57 2.77
CA ILE A 40 13.48 -17.62 3.69
C ILE A 40 12.45 -18.51 3.02
N SER A 41 12.39 -19.79 3.42
CA SER A 41 11.32 -20.67 2.97
C SER A 41 9.98 -20.17 3.50
N ILE A 42 8.98 -20.08 2.63
CA ILE A 42 7.63 -19.62 2.99
C ILE A 42 6.75 -20.78 3.43
N ASN A 43 6.02 -20.58 4.53
CA ASN A 43 4.86 -21.41 4.85
C ASN A 43 3.68 -20.98 3.97
N LYS A 44 3.61 -21.53 2.76
CA LYS A 44 2.56 -21.24 1.76
C LYS A 44 1.16 -21.42 2.33
N GLU A 45 0.93 -22.52 3.04
CA GLU A 45 -0.37 -22.87 3.59
C GLU A 45 -0.87 -21.80 4.56
N LYS A 46 0.02 -21.28 5.42
CA LYS A 46 -0.31 -20.20 6.33
C LYS A 46 -0.68 -18.92 5.57
N VAL A 47 0.15 -18.51 4.60
CA VAL A 47 -0.11 -17.28 3.85
C VAL A 47 -1.38 -17.38 3.02
N GLN A 48 -1.60 -18.50 2.33
CA GLN A 48 -2.84 -18.76 1.58
C GLN A 48 -4.06 -18.77 2.50
N LYS A 49 -3.95 -19.32 3.71
CA LYS A 49 -5.03 -19.28 4.70
C LYS A 49 -5.32 -17.84 5.14
N ASP A 50 -4.29 -17.06 5.46
CA ASP A 50 -4.45 -15.66 5.87
C ASP A 50 -5.12 -14.83 4.75
N PHE A 51 -4.72 -15.04 3.48
CA PHE A 51 -5.34 -14.39 2.33
C PHE A 51 -6.75 -14.89 2.01
N LYS A 52 -7.04 -16.17 2.24
CA LYS A 52 -8.41 -16.69 2.13
C LYS A 52 -9.32 -16.03 3.17
N GLN A 53 -8.85 -15.89 4.41
CA GLN A 53 -9.60 -15.18 5.45
C GLN A 53 -9.81 -13.70 5.09
N TYR A 54 -8.78 -13.04 4.53
CA TYR A 54 -8.92 -11.68 4.03
C TYR A 54 -9.95 -11.59 2.90
N HIS A 55 -9.91 -12.51 1.94
CA HIS A 55 -10.89 -12.59 0.84
C HIS A 55 -12.33 -12.76 1.35
N GLU A 56 -12.55 -13.70 2.27
CA GLU A 56 -13.85 -13.90 2.91
C GLU A 56 -14.33 -12.62 3.63
N LYS A 57 -13.42 -11.93 4.33
CA LYS A 57 -13.69 -10.65 4.97
C LYS A 57 -14.04 -9.55 3.94
N SER A 58 -13.36 -9.49 2.80
CA SER A 58 -13.66 -8.54 1.73
C SER A 58 -15.06 -8.77 1.13
N ILE A 59 -15.48 -10.03 0.99
CA ILE A 59 -16.85 -10.36 0.55
C ILE A 59 -17.87 -9.88 1.59
N GLN A 60 -17.65 -10.18 2.87
CA GLN A 60 -18.54 -9.71 3.96
C GLN A 60 -18.63 -8.19 4.00
N PHE A 61 -17.53 -7.48 3.77
CA PHE A 61 -17.54 -6.03 3.66
C PHE A 61 -18.38 -5.51 2.51
N ARG A 62 -18.32 -6.15 1.33
CA ARG A 62 -19.18 -5.80 0.21
C ARG A 62 -20.65 -6.02 0.53
N GLU A 63 -21.01 -7.15 1.12
CA GLU A 63 -22.39 -7.46 1.53
C GLU A 63 -22.93 -6.44 2.56
N HIS A 64 -22.12 -6.09 3.56
CA HIS A 64 -22.48 -5.03 4.50
C HIS A 64 -22.57 -3.66 3.82
N PHE A 65 -21.75 -3.40 2.81
CA PHE A 65 -21.84 -2.16 2.04
C PHE A 65 -23.18 -2.05 1.34
N ASP A 66 -23.57 -3.08 0.61
CA ASP A 66 -24.82 -3.14 -0.13
C ASP A 66 -26.01 -2.89 0.81
N HIS A 67 -25.96 -3.48 2.01
CA HIS A 67 -26.96 -3.22 3.05
C HIS A 67 -27.04 -1.74 3.45
N TYR A 68 -25.90 -1.07 3.70
CA TYR A 68 -25.90 0.36 4.02
C TYR A 68 -26.42 1.22 2.87
N ILE A 69 -26.12 0.85 1.62
CA ILE A 69 -26.64 1.56 0.44
C ILE A 69 -28.15 1.45 0.39
N ASP A 70 -28.71 0.24 0.54
CA ASP A 70 -30.15 0.02 0.57
C ASP A 70 -30.82 0.84 1.68
N GLU A 71 -30.25 0.85 2.89
CA GLU A 71 -30.76 1.64 4.01
C GLU A 71 -30.73 3.16 3.74
N PHE A 72 -29.69 3.64 3.06
CA PHE A 72 -29.53 5.07 2.75
C PHE A 72 -30.49 5.49 1.64
N GLU A 73 -30.62 4.71 0.56
CA GLU A 73 -31.47 5.02 -0.59
C GLU A 73 -32.97 5.00 -0.23
N GLN A 74 -33.37 4.19 0.75
CA GLN A 74 -34.76 4.16 1.24
C GLN A 74 -35.18 5.43 2.00
N LYS A 75 -34.23 6.29 2.40
CA LYS A 75 -34.56 7.51 3.16
C LYS A 75 -35.14 8.57 2.24
N ARG A 76 -36.30 9.11 2.64
CA ARG A 76 -36.92 10.27 1.98
C ARG A 76 -35.98 11.49 1.93
N TYR A 77 -35.16 11.66 2.96
CA TYR A 77 -34.15 12.71 3.05
C TYR A 77 -32.84 12.10 3.54
N MET A 78 -31.90 11.92 2.61
CA MET A 78 -30.54 11.49 2.93
C MET A 78 -29.71 12.63 3.51
N SER A 79 -28.87 12.31 4.48
CA SER A 79 -27.83 13.21 4.94
C SER A 79 -26.76 13.41 3.85
N PRO A 80 -25.97 14.50 3.90
CA PRO A 80 -24.83 14.68 3.01
C PRO A 80 -23.82 13.53 2.99
N VAL A 81 -23.65 12.82 4.11
CA VAL A 81 -22.77 11.63 4.18
C VAL A 81 -23.39 10.47 3.41
N GLU A 82 -24.67 10.20 3.64
CA GLU A 82 -25.40 9.10 2.99
C GLU A 82 -25.43 9.26 1.47
N LEU A 83 -25.75 10.48 1.02
CA LEU A 83 -25.75 10.81 -0.41
C LEU A 83 -24.36 10.65 -1.04
N LEU A 84 -23.30 11.04 -0.32
CA LEU A 84 -21.92 10.89 -0.77
C LEU A 84 -21.55 9.41 -0.92
N VAL A 85 -21.90 8.57 0.06
CA VAL A 85 -21.62 7.13 0.03
C VAL A 85 -22.35 6.47 -1.14
N CYS A 86 -23.63 6.78 -1.36
CA CYS A 86 -24.38 6.28 -2.52
C CYS A 86 -23.76 6.72 -3.85
N THR A 87 -23.25 7.95 -3.92
CA THR A 87 -22.56 8.47 -5.11
C THR A 87 -21.27 7.70 -5.41
N HIS A 88 -20.54 7.27 -4.39
CA HIS A 88 -19.31 6.50 -4.54
C HIS A 88 -19.56 5.01 -4.85
N TYR A 89 -20.78 4.50 -4.67
CA TYR A 89 -21.10 3.07 -4.67
C TYR A 89 -20.50 2.32 -5.87
N ARG A 90 -20.81 2.78 -7.08
CA ARG A 90 -20.37 2.15 -8.33
C ARG A 90 -18.86 1.99 -8.38
N ASP A 91 -18.11 3.00 -7.96
CA ASP A 91 -16.66 2.96 -8.08
C ASP A 91 -16.03 2.05 -7.01
N ILE A 92 -16.63 1.99 -5.81
CA ILE A 92 -16.22 1.07 -4.74
C ILE A 92 -16.58 -0.38 -5.11
N ASP A 93 -17.74 -0.64 -5.70
CA ASP A 93 -18.14 -1.96 -6.18
C ASP A 93 -17.16 -2.49 -7.24
N TYR A 94 -16.81 -1.62 -8.19
CA TYR A 94 -15.80 -1.95 -9.21
C TYR A 94 -14.43 -2.25 -8.59
N LEU A 95 -14.02 -1.49 -7.58
CA LEU A 95 -12.78 -1.73 -6.85
C LEU A 95 -12.78 -3.10 -6.13
N PHE A 96 -13.92 -3.54 -5.58
CA PHE A 96 -14.00 -4.88 -4.98
C PHE A 96 -13.78 -5.99 -5.99
N ASN A 97 -14.37 -5.87 -7.18
CA ASN A 97 -14.17 -6.85 -8.24
C ASN A 97 -12.67 -6.97 -8.59
N GLU A 98 -11.98 -5.83 -8.73
CA GLU A 98 -10.53 -5.79 -8.96
C GLU A 98 -9.73 -6.39 -7.80
N LEU A 99 -10.07 -6.06 -6.55
CA LEU A 99 -9.38 -6.56 -5.37
C LEU A 99 -9.49 -8.09 -5.28
N ILE A 100 -10.68 -8.63 -5.51
CA ILE A 100 -10.94 -10.08 -5.53
C ILE A 100 -10.12 -10.76 -6.62
N GLU A 101 -10.09 -10.19 -7.83
CA GLU A 101 -9.29 -10.71 -8.94
C GLU A 101 -7.80 -10.75 -8.58
N ARG A 102 -7.26 -9.68 -7.99
CA ARG A 102 -5.86 -9.61 -7.56
C ARG A 102 -5.51 -10.59 -6.46
N ILE A 103 -6.43 -10.84 -5.51
CA ILE A 103 -6.24 -11.88 -4.50
C ILE A 103 -6.15 -13.26 -5.17
N GLY A 104 -6.97 -13.52 -6.19
CA GLY A 104 -6.87 -14.73 -7.02
C GLY A 104 -5.49 -14.86 -7.67
N GLN A 105 -5.06 -13.83 -8.42
CA GLN A 105 -3.75 -13.79 -9.07
C GLN A 105 -2.59 -13.97 -8.09
N PHE A 106 -2.66 -13.34 -6.93
CA PHE A 106 -1.68 -13.50 -5.86
C PHE A 106 -1.60 -14.94 -5.37
N ASN A 107 -2.74 -15.60 -5.13
CA ASN A 107 -2.77 -16.98 -4.67
C ASN A 107 -2.21 -17.96 -5.71
N ASP A 108 -2.48 -17.72 -6.99
CA ASP A 108 -1.95 -18.49 -8.11
C ASP A 108 -0.43 -18.34 -8.18
N GLU A 109 0.08 -17.11 -8.13
CA GLU A 109 1.53 -16.83 -8.15
C GLU A 109 2.24 -17.40 -6.91
N LEU A 110 1.64 -17.23 -5.73
CA LEU A 110 2.14 -17.76 -4.46
C LEU A 110 2.31 -19.29 -4.49
N SER A 111 1.46 -20.00 -5.24
CA SER A 111 1.56 -21.45 -5.37
C SER A 111 2.87 -21.90 -6.03
N GLN A 112 3.47 -21.04 -6.87
CA GLN A 112 4.70 -21.30 -7.61
C GLN A 112 5.96 -20.96 -6.82
N VAL A 113 5.87 -20.10 -5.79
CA VAL A 113 7.02 -19.48 -5.12
C VAL A 113 7.37 -20.18 -3.80
N ASN A 114 8.51 -20.87 -3.69
CA ASN A 114 8.91 -21.62 -2.48
C ASN A 114 9.68 -20.80 -1.44
N GLU A 115 10.12 -19.62 -1.82
CA GLU A 115 10.98 -18.76 -1.03
C GLU A 115 10.46 -17.33 -1.04
N TRP A 116 10.67 -16.59 0.03
CA TRP A 116 10.16 -15.24 0.18
C TRP A 116 11.27 -14.29 0.62
N LYS A 117 11.26 -13.11 0.01
CA LYS A 117 12.18 -12.02 0.28
C LYS A 117 11.76 -11.23 1.52
N TYR A 118 12.62 -11.23 2.52
CA TYR A 118 12.49 -10.44 3.74
C TYR A 118 13.62 -9.43 3.82
N CYS A 119 13.31 -8.23 4.29
CA CYS A 119 14.30 -7.21 4.55
C CYS A 119 13.97 -6.48 5.86
N ARG A 120 14.92 -5.68 6.33
CA ARG A 120 14.67 -4.79 7.45
C ARG A 120 13.80 -3.63 6.98
N CYS A 121 12.55 -3.61 7.43
CA CYS A 121 11.59 -2.57 7.15
C CYS A 121 11.64 -1.48 8.24
N TYR A 122 11.43 -0.24 7.81
CA TYR A 122 11.26 0.94 8.64
C TYR A 122 9.88 0.93 9.32
N GLY A 123 8.82 0.55 8.63
CA GLY A 123 7.46 0.57 9.14
C GLY A 123 6.81 1.96 9.15
N HIS A 124 5.49 1.96 9.36
CA HIS A 124 4.61 3.11 9.07
C HIS A 124 5.04 4.43 9.72
N LYS A 125 5.40 4.42 11.01
CA LYS A 125 5.74 5.65 11.74
C LYS A 125 7.01 6.31 11.19
N ASN A 126 7.98 5.49 10.83
CA ASN A 126 9.30 5.90 10.39
C ASN A 126 9.21 6.41 8.95
N ILE A 127 8.44 5.71 8.11
CA ILE A 127 8.15 6.14 6.75
C ILE A 127 7.48 7.51 6.73
N LYS A 128 6.48 7.76 7.59
CA LYS A 128 5.87 9.10 7.71
C LYS A 128 6.90 10.16 8.05
N HIS A 129 7.76 9.89 9.03
CA HIS A 129 8.78 10.84 9.45
C HIS A 129 9.80 11.11 8.34
N LEU A 130 10.25 10.07 7.65
CA LEU A 130 11.16 10.15 6.52
C LEU A 130 10.58 11.00 5.37
N LEU A 131 9.29 10.84 5.07
CA LEU A 131 8.62 11.59 4.00
C LEU A 131 8.33 13.05 4.36
N VAL A 132 8.02 13.33 5.64
CA VAL A 132 7.78 14.71 6.11
C VAL A 132 9.07 15.48 6.26
N LYS A 133 10.05 14.88 6.96
CA LYS A 133 11.28 15.56 7.32
C LYS A 133 12.35 15.45 6.23
N ARG A 134 12.20 14.53 5.28
CA ARG A 134 13.15 14.31 4.17
C ARG A 134 14.58 14.09 4.67
N HIS A 135 14.73 13.42 5.81
CA HIS A 135 16.01 13.14 6.45
C HIS A 135 16.01 11.73 7.05
N LEU A 136 17.10 11.00 6.85
CA LEU A 136 17.36 9.73 7.54
C LEU A 136 17.94 10.06 8.92
N TYR A 137 17.17 9.88 10.00
CA TYR A 137 17.68 10.07 11.35
C TYR A 137 18.23 8.75 11.92
N GLN A 138 19.40 8.83 12.56
CA GLN A 138 20.05 7.72 13.26
C GLN A 138 19.39 7.36 14.61
N ASN A 139 18.64 8.32 15.20
CA ASN A 139 18.26 8.30 16.61
C ASN A 139 16.76 8.23 16.86
N SER A 140 16.01 7.75 15.89
CA SER A 140 14.67 7.31 16.20
C SER A 140 14.82 5.94 16.87
N HIS A 141 14.37 5.81 18.13
CA HIS A 141 14.33 4.55 18.86
C HIS A 141 13.25 3.64 18.26
N GLU A 142 13.40 3.37 16.98
CA GLU A 142 12.35 2.99 16.07
C GLU A 142 12.33 1.48 15.89
N GLN A 143 11.13 0.91 15.98
CA GLN A 143 10.88 -0.52 15.84
C GLN A 143 11.00 -0.92 14.37
N PHE A 144 12.23 -1.07 13.90
CA PHE A 144 12.47 -1.83 12.68
C PHE A 144 11.95 -3.25 12.88
N PHE A 145 11.38 -3.82 11.83
CA PHE A 145 10.97 -5.21 11.83
C PHE A 145 11.45 -5.89 10.56
N HIS A 146 11.60 -7.21 10.61
CA HIS A 146 11.89 -7.99 9.42
C HIS A 146 10.57 -8.37 8.77
N GLY A 147 10.39 -7.98 7.52
CA GLY A 147 9.15 -8.15 6.78
C GLY A 147 9.37 -8.08 5.29
N ASN A 148 8.29 -8.18 4.54
CA ASN A 148 8.33 -7.95 3.11
C ASN A 148 8.39 -6.45 2.82
N ALA A 149 9.24 -6.07 1.87
CA ALA A 149 9.51 -4.70 1.47
C ALA A 149 8.26 -3.91 1.01
N VAL A 150 7.25 -4.63 0.51
CA VAL A 150 5.95 -4.09 0.08
C VAL A 150 5.26 -3.29 1.17
N ILE A 151 5.44 -3.63 2.46
CA ILE A 151 4.78 -2.92 3.56
C ILE A 151 5.23 -1.45 3.63
N ASP A 152 6.53 -1.22 3.47
CA ASP A 152 7.10 0.12 3.47
C ASP A 152 6.77 0.85 2.18
N VAL A 153 6.85 0.19 1.02
CA VAL A 153 6.45 0.76 -0.27
C VAL A 153 5.00 1.22 -0.23
N MET A 154 4.08 0.37 0.21
CA MET A 154 2.67 0.72 0.39
C MET A 154 2.53 1.92 1.33
N SER A 155 3.24 1.92 2.47
CA SER A 155 3.19 3.03 3.43
C SER A 155 3.67 4.34 2.80
N MET A 156 4.71 4.28 1.97
CA MET A 156 5.25 5.44 1.26
C MET A 156 4.27 6.00 0.23
N ILE A 157 3.69 5.12 -0.59
CA ILE A 157 2.68 5.47 -1.59
C ILE A 157 1.45 6.06 -0.92
N LYS A 158 0.90 5.37 0.09
CA LYS A 158 -0.29 5.80 0.83
C LYS A 158 -0.08 7.16 1.49
N TYR A 159 1.07 7.37 2.12
CA TYR A 159 1.39 8.66 2.71
C TYR A 159 1.50 9.78 1.66
N HIS A 160 2.16 9.51 0.55
CA HIS A 160 2.29 10.49 -0.51
C HIS A 160 0.93 10.87 -1.13
N ALA A 161 0.14 9.88 -1.52
CA ALA A 161 -1.16 10.09 -2.18
C ALA A 161 -2.23 10.73 -1.26
N MET A 162 -2.16 10.50 0.05
CA MET A 162 -3.13 11.08 0.98
C MET A 162 -2.86 12.57 1.30
N PHE A 163 -1.59 13.00 1.32
CA PHE A 163 -1.20 14.32 1.83
C PHE A 163 -0.72 15.31 0.76
N PHE A 164 -0.35 14.84 -0.43
CA PHE A 164 0.12 15.69 -1.51
C PHE A 164 -0.86 15.65 -2.68
N GLU A 165 -1.08 16.80 -3.34
CA GLU A 165 -1.67 16.82 -4.67
C GLU A 165 -0.64 16.23 -5.63
N TRP A 166 -1.03 15.23 -6.40
CA TRP A 166 -0.10 14.43 -7.20
C TRP A 166 -0.67 14.11 -8.58
N GLN A 167 0.23 13.84 -9.52
CA GLN A 167 -0.10 13.34 -10.85
C GLN A 167 0.33 11.87 -10.97
N ASP A 168 -0.46 11.04 -11.66
CA ASP A 168 -0.16 9.60 -11.89
C ASP A 168 1.29 9.35 -12.39
N THR A 169 1.83 10.31 -13.15
CA THR A 169 3.19 10.27 -13.72
C THR A 169 4.28 10.34 -12.64
N GLU A 170 4.07 11.13 -11.59
CA GLU A 170 5.06 11.35 -10.54
C GLU A 170 5.25 10.09 -9.69
N LEU A 171 4.16 9.40 -9.32
CA LEU A 171 4.29 8.15 -8.56
C LEU A 171 5.01 7.07 -9.36
N THR A 172 4.66 6.92 -10.63
CA THR A 172 5.28 5.92 -11.51
C THR A 172 6.78 6.15 -11.60
N GLU A 173 7.18 7.42 -11.74
CA GLU A 173 8.58 7.82 -11.70
C GLU A 173 9.23 7.50 -10.35
N TYR A 174 8.64 7.92 -9.22
CA TYR A 174 9.21 7.70 -7.88
C TYR A 174 9.33 6.21 -7.55
N PHE A 175 8.32 5.43 -7.88
CA PHE A 175 8.35 3.99 -7.72
C PHE A 175 9.40 3.33 -8.61
N SER A 176 9.66 3.86 -9.82
CA SER A 176 10.75 3.36 -10.68
C SER A 176 12.13 3.54 -10.04
N PHE A 177 12.35 4.61 -9.27
CA PHE A 177 13.60 4.80 -8.52
C PHE A 177 13.78 3.76 -7.42
N TYR A 178 12.69 3.38 -6.75
CA TYR A 178 12.69 2.27 -5.80
C TYR A 178 13.00 0.94 -6.51
N LEU A 179 12.29 0.62 -7.59
CA LEU A 179 12.47 -0.65 -8.31
C LEU A 179 13.88 -0.82 -8.90
N LYS A 180 14.52 0.28 -9.33
CA LYS A 180 15.92 0.27 -9.76
C LYS A 180 16.88 -0.13 -8.63
N ALA A 181 16.54 0.19 -7.38
CA ALA A 181 17.37 -0.11 -6.22
C ALA A 181 17.03 -1.44 -5.54
N ASN A 182 15.75 -1.85 -5.59
CA ASN A 182 15.25 -3.13 -5.08
C ASN A 182 14.08 -3.62 -5.94
N GLN A 183 14.35 -4.61 -6.79
CA GLN A 183 13.32 -5.19 -7.66
C GLN A 183 12.36 -6.05 -6.84
N LEU A 184 11.06 -5.81 -7.05
CA LEU A 184 9.99 -6.65 -6.50
C LEU A 184 9.67 -7.78 -7.48
N GLU A 185 9.48 -8.98 -6.95
CA GLU A 185 8.98 -10.13 -7.72
C GLU A 185 7.50 -9.98 -8.03
N GLN A 186 7.01 -10.79 -8.98
CA GLN A 186 5.61 -10.71 -9.40
C GLN A 186 4.63 -10.94 -8.25
N VAL A 187 4.91 -11.91 -7.38
CA VAL A 187 4.11 -12.17 -6.17
C VAL A 187 4.06 -10.95 -5.24
N GLU A 188 5.15 -10.19 -5.16
CA GLU A 188 5.25 -8.97 -4.35
C GLU A 188 4.52 -7.79 -5.01
N MET A 189 4.52 -7.73 -6.34
CA MET A 189 3.75 -6.73 -7.11
C MET A 189 2.24 -6.95 -6.95
N TYR A 190 1.76 -8.20 -6.99
CA TYR A 190 0.37 -8.52 -6.69
C TYR A 190 0.02 -8.16 -5.24
N LEU A 191 0.89 -8.51 -4.29
CA LEU A 191 0.72 -8.17 -2.88
C LEU A 191 0.61 -6.65 -2.66
N LEU A 192 1.47 -5.87 -3.33
CA LEU A 192 1.41 -4.41 -3.28
C LEU A 192 0.07 -3.90 -3.81
N GLY A 193 -0.39 -4.45 -4.94
CA GLY A 193 -1.69 -4.14 -5.51
C GLY A 193 -2.84 -4.38 -4.53
N ILE A 194 -2.84 -5.52 -3.84
CA ILE A 194 -3.88 -5.86 -2.85
C ILE A 194 -3.88 -4.82 -1.71
N TYR A 195 -2.71 -4.50 -1.13
CA TYR A 195 -2.66 -3.54 -0.03
C TYR A 195 -3.01 -2.11 -0.43
N LEU A 196 -2.70 -1.69 -1.67
CA LEU A 196 -3.07 -0.36 -2.16
C LEU A 196 -4.56 -0.23 -2.45
N LEU A 197 -5.25 -1.34 -2.76
CA LEU A 197 -6.68 -1.37 -3.04
C LEU A 197 -7.53 -1.76 -1.84
N ASP A 198 -6.95 -2.02 -0.67
CA ASP A 198 -7.69 -2.38 0.53
C ASP A 198 -8.66 -1.26 0.96
N PRO A 199 -9.98 -1.48 0.91
CA PRO A 199 -10.96 -0.43 1.20
C PRO A 199 -11.27 -0.30 2.69
N THR A 200 -10.56 -1.00 3.58
CA THR A 200 -10.84 -1.05 5.03
C THR A 200 -11.07 0.35 5.64
N ASP A 201 -10.20 1.32 5.38
CA ASP A 201 -10.35 2.69 5.93
C ASP A 201 -11.64 3.40 5.45
N TYR A 202 -12.09 3.11 4.22
CA TYR A 202 -13.34 3.65 3.70
C TYR A 202 -14.54 3.02 4.41
N PHE A 203 -14.50 1.71 4.61
CA PHE A 203 -15.54 0.94 5.27
C PHE A 203 -15.72 1.31 6.74
N GLU A 204 -14.62 1.38 7.48
CA GLU A 204 -14.65 1.83 8.87
C GLU A 204 -15.27 3.23 9.00
N ALA A 205 -15.07 4.11 8.02
CA ALA A 205 -15.67 5.44 8.02
C ALA A 205 -17.19 5.44 7.75
N VAL A 206 -17.67 4.52 6.91
CA VAL A 206 -19.12 4.31 6.65
C VAL A 206 -19.78 3.66 7.86
N GLU A 207 -19.18 2.60 8.40
CA GLU A 207 -19.68 1.89 9.57
C GLU A 207 -19.71 2.80 10.80
N ASP A 208 -18.65 3.58 11.05
CA ASP A 208 -18.61 4.57 12.13
C ASP A 208 -19.78 5.56 12.05
N TYR A 209 -20.14 5.99 10.83
CA TYR A 209 -21.25 6.90 10.61
C TYR A 209 -22.60 6.19 10.85
N ALA A 210 -22.79 5.01 10.27
CA ALA A 210 -24.06 4.27 10.33
C ALA A 210 -24.38 3.84 11.77
N THR A 211 -23.39 3.33 12.49
CA THR A 211 -23.52 2.82 13.86
C THR A 211 -23.40 3.90 14.93
N LYS A 212 -22.94 5.10 14.57
CA LYS A 212 -22.69 6.23 15.49
C LYS A 212 -21.73 5.87 16.63
N THR A 213 -20.77 4.99 16.36
CA THR A 213 -19.75 4.56 17.34
C THR A 213 -18.85 5.71 17.79
N ASN A 214 -18.69 6.74 16.95
CA ASN A 214 -17.76 7.85 17.20
C ASN A 214 -18.47 9.21 17.26
N LYS A 215 -17.86 10.17 17.95
CA LYS A 215 -18.34 11.55 18.09
C LYS A 215 -17.90 12.47 16.94
N LYS A 216 -17.58 11.88 15.78
CA LYS A 216 -17.18 12.65 14.60
C LYS A 216 -18.36 13.48 14.10
N SER A 217 -18.09 14.72 13.72
CA SER A 217 -19.04 15.59 13.05
C SER A 217 -19.32 15.10 11.62
N MET A 218 -20.44 15.55 11.05
CA MET A 218 -20.80 15.28 9.66
C MET A 218 -19.68 15.71 8.69
N MET A 219 -19.05 16.85 8.95
CA MET A 219 -17.96 17.36 8.12
C MET A 219 -16.71 16.45 8.18
N GLU A 220 -16.39 15.91 9.37
CA GLU A 220 -15.26 14.99 9.53
C GLU A 220 -15.49 13.68 8.74
N HIS A 221 -16.70 13.12 8.79
CA HIS A 221 -17.05 11.96 7.97
C HIS A 221 -16.90 12.25 6.47
N ILE A 222 -17.41 13.39 5.99
CA ILE A 222 -17.28 13.80 4.58
C ILE A 222 -15.81 13.90 4.18
N ILE A 223 -14.96 14.51 5.01
CA ILE A 223 -13.52 14.66 4.71
C ILE A 223 -12.84 13.30 4.62
N ILE A 224 -13.11 12.40 5.56
CA ILE A 224 -12.51 11.07 5.58
C ILE A 224 -12.94 10.30 4.33
N LEU A 225 -14.25 10.21 4.06
CA LEU A 225 -14.79 9.48 2.92
C LEU A 225 -14.27 10.00 1.58
N LYS A 226 -14.19 11.32 1.39
CA LYS A 226 -13.63 11.90 0.16
C LYS A 226 -12.15 11.56 -0.01
N ARG A 227 -11.38 11.59 1.07
CA ARG A 227 -9.94 11.29 1.03
C ARG A 227 -9.68 9.82 0.72
N THR A 228 -10.38 8.92 1.41
CA THR A 228 -10.21 7.48 1.22
C THR A 228 -10.74 7.03 -0.14
N HIS A 229 -11.91 7.51 -0.58
CA HIS A 229 -12.42 7.24 -1.93
C HIS A 229 -11.46 7.73 -3.03
N ARG A 230 -10.98 8.97 -2.94
CA ARG A 230 -10.03 9.52 -3.90
C ARG A 230 -8.74 8.69 -3.97
N PHE A 231 -8.17 8.33 -2.81
CA PHE A 231 -6.99 7.48 -2.74
C PHE A 231 -7.22 6.15 -3.46
N LEU A 232 -8.33 5.47 -3.15
CA LEU A 232 -8.69 4.18 -3.71
C LEU A 232 -8.85 4.24 -5.24
N LEU A 233 -9.54 5.25 -5.79
CA LEU A 233 -9.69 5.38 -7.24
C LEU A 233 -8.37 5.65 -7.96
N GLN A 234 -7.50 6.44 -7.34
CA GLN A 234 -6.19 6.71 -7.91
C GLN A 234 -5.31 5.46 -7.87
N MET A 235 -5.33 4.71 -6.76
CA MET A 235 -4.61 3.43 -6.68
C MET A 235 -5.15 2.44 -7.70
N LEU A 236 -6.46 2.38 -7.89
CA LEU A 236 -7.08 1.52 -8.89
C LEU A 236 -6.60 1.86 -10.32
N SER A 237 -6.62 3.14 -10.69
CA SER A 237 -6.08 3.60 -11.98
C SER A 237 -4.60 3.28 -12.12
N TRP A 238 -3.81 3.61 -11.11
CA TRP A 238 -2.36 3.45 -11.13
C TRP A 238 -1.94 1.97 -11.20
N THR A 239 -2.50 1.14 -10.33
CA THR A 239 -2.17 -0.28 -10.27
C THR A 239 -2.56 -1.05 -11.53
N LYS A 240 -3.57 -0.62 -12.29
CA LYS A 240 -3.89 -1.19 -13.61
C LYS A 240 -2.88 -0.80 -14.68
N LYS A 241 -2.33 0.41 -14.62
CA LYS A 241 -1.33 0.90 -15.60
C LYS A 241 0.08 0.40 -15.28
N SER A 242 0.42 0.32 -13.99
CA SER A 242 1.80 0.22 -13.53
C SER A 242 2.18 -1.14 -12.93
N LEU A 243 1.21 -1.96 -12.53
CA LEU A 243 1.48 -3.29 -11.95
C LEU A 243 1.00 -4.45 -12.85
N VAL A 244 0.34 -4.17 -13.97
CA VAL A 244 0.00 -5.19 -14.96
C VAL A 244 1.26 -5.48 -15.76
N ILE A 245 1.81 -6.67 -15.57
CA ILE A 245 2.77 -7.24 -16.51
C ILE A 245 1.96 -7.87 -17.61
N GLU A 246 1.99 -7.29 -18.82
CA GLU A 246 1.53 -7.99 -20.01
C GLU A 246 2.26 -9.33 -20.03
N LYS A 247 1.51 -10.43 -19.96
CA LYS A 247 2.06 -11.71 -20.41
C LYS A 247 2.37 -11.48 -21.88
N ASP A 248 3.66 -11.37 -22.20
CA ASP A 248 4.11 -11.51 -23.58
C ASP A 248 3.62 -12.90 -24.02
N ASP A 249 2.50 -12.93 -24.72
CA ASP A 249 2.05 -14.05 -25.55
C ASP A 249 3.07 -14.17 -26.69
N THR A 250 4.24 -14.70 -26.35
CA THR A 250 5.23 -15.20 -27.30
C THR A 250 5.02 -16.70 -27.43
N ASP A 251 3.98 -17.03 -28.21
CA ASP A 251 3.89 -18.28 -28.97
C ASP A 251 4.55 -18.10 -30.35
#